data_AF-A0A819EKJ9-F1
#
_entry.id   AF-A0A819EKJ9-F1
#
_cell.length_a   1.000
_cell.length_b   1.000
_cell.length_c   1.000
_cell.angle_alpha   90.00
_cell.angle_beta   90.00
_cell.angle_gamma   90.00
#
_symmetry.space_group_name_H-M   'P 1'
#
loop_
_entity.id
_entity.type
_entity.pdbx_description
1 polymer ?
#
loop_
_entity_poly.entity_id
_entity_poly.type
_entity_poly.pdbx_seq_one_letter_code
_entity_poly.pdbx_strand_id
1 'polypeptide(L)'
;MRPFFLFARRFFIPCGALVSSTLAASFSNVNEQKHHSILKSIGRTFSDKSMGGKEASMSPPPFDYDPFDSLRKNNFSDEEFKRCFRYFDSQKQGSWTREDFRRFLNALFSNKKRPYCILSDLIEQYFCETDFNQDQKIDFDEFFSAWKKTIKCAVKPVSALVIVDVQNDFISGSLALHSCPANHQGEEVVPVINQVIREVNFDVVAYTYDWHPLNHISFYENRHLRKSLPESPISADKANILDTVVFVGSSGVNGGVEQVLWPAHCIQKTPGADLHRDLIRVDNAIHVYKGTNPEIDSYSAFWDNQKLSKTSLDDQLKERFVTDVYVVGLATDVCVASTAMHAVENNYRTVLIEDACRGVNEKEIEVKRTKLNESGCIFVDSNVVPGMVSGEDRRPEVARGMFVENLKAIGHYNPH
;
A
#
# COMPACT_ATOMS: atom_id res chain seq x y z
N MET A 1 47.05 -32.47 -42.09
CA MET A 1 46.26 -33.37 -41.23
C MET A 1 44.84 -32.84 -41.16
N ARG A 2 43.87 -33.64 -41.62
CA ARG A 2 42.42 -33.40 -41.66
C ARG A 2 41.73 -34.63 -41.00
N PRO A 3 40.41 -34.60 -40.70
CA PRO A 3 39.81 -34.92 -39.40
C PRO A 3 39.04 -36.26 -39.39
N PHE A 4 38.39 -36.62 -38.27
CA PHE A 4 37.29 -37.59 -38.27
C PHE A 4 36.14 -37.20 -37.33
N PHE A 5 34.96 -37.07 -37.94
CA PHE A 5 33.61 -37.07 -37.36
C PHE A 5 33.21 -38.50 -36.98
N LEU A 6 32.34 -38.67 -35.97
CA LEU A 6 31.47 -39.84 -35.87
C LEU A 6 30.00 -39.42 -35.72
N PHE A 7 29.16 -40.19 -36.40
CA PHE A 7 27.75 -40.00 -36.69
C PHE A 7 27.02 -41.30 -36.27
N ALA A 8 25.86 -41.21 -35.63
CA ALA A 8 24.81 -42.26 -35.59
C ALA A 8 23.51 -41.59 -35.11
N ARG A 9 22.43 -41.37 -35.90
CA ARG A 9 21.40 -42.30 -36.46
C ARG A 9 20.84 -43.27 -35.39
N ARG A 10 19.54 -43.52 -35.18
CA ARG A 10 18.21 -43.16 -35.77
C ARG A 10 17.17 -43.99 -34.92
N PHE A 11 15.97 -43.53 -34.52
CA PHE A 11 14.65 -43.92 -35.07
C PHE A 11 13.47 -43.62 -34.11
N PHE A 12 12.27 -43.65 -34.70
CA PHE A 12 10.94 -43.09 -34.39
C PHE A 12 9.96 -43.97 -33.54
N ILE A 13 9.23 -43.32 -32.59
CA ILE A 13 7.76 -43.26 -32.22
C ILE A 13 6.89 -44.55 -31.99
N PRO A 14 5.61 -44.52 -31.48
CA PRO A 14 4.91 -43.91 -30.29
C PRO A 14 4.23 -44.94 -29.34
N CYS A 15 3.78 -44.53 -28.14
CA CYS A 15 2.39 -44.72 -27.65
C CYS A 15 2.17 -44.06 -26.27
N GLY A 16 1.01 -43.44 -26.06
CA GLY A 16 0.65 -42.75 -24.83
C GLY A 16 -0.15 -43.60 -23.84
N ALA A 17 -0.35 -43.05 -22.64
CA ALA A 17 -1.54 -43.27 -21.81
C ALA A 17 -1.64 -42.18 -20.73
N LEU A 18 -2.87 -41.68 -20.56
CA LEU A 18 -3.35 -40.72 -19.57
C LEU A 18 -3.09 -41.15 -18.12
N VAL A 19 -2.74 -40.20 -17.24
CA VAL A 19 -3.25 -40.16 -15.85
C VAL A 19 -3.46 -38.71 -15.38
N SER A 20 -4.74 -38.33 -15.37
CA SER A 20 -5.48 -37.48 -14.42
C SER A 20 -4.83 -36.23 -13.77
N SER A 21 -5.18 -35.07 -14.31
CA SER A 21 -4.98 -33.72 -13.78
C SER A 21 -6.11 -33.27 -12.83
N THR A 22 -6.26 -33.90 -11.66
CA THR A 22 -7.39 -33.58 -10.75
C THR A 22 -7.04 -33.43 -9.27
N LEU A 23 -5.76 -33.44 -8.89
CA LEU A 23 -5.34 -33.28 -7.48
C LEU A 23 -4.52 -32.00 -7.20
N ALA A 24 -4.07 -31.28 -8.23
CA ALA A 24 -3.33 -30.02 -8.05
C ALA A 24 -4.23 -28.77 -8.03
N ALA A 25 -5.49 -28.86 -8.50
CA ALA A 25 -6.41 -27.72 -8.58
C ALA A 25 -7.28 -27.53 -7.32
N SER A 26 -7.26 -28.49 -6.38
CA SER A 26 -8.08 -28.48 -5.16
C SER A 26 -7.32 -28.01 -3.92
N PHE A 27 -5.98 -28.03 -3.92
CA PHE A 27 -5.18 -27.49 -2.81
C PHE A 27 -4.86 -25.99 -2.96
N SER A 28 -4.76 -25.47 -4.19
CA SER A 28 -4.57 -24.03 -4.45
C SER A 28 -5.83 -23.22 -4.18
N ASN A 29 -6.99 -23.70 -4.63
CA ASN A 29 -8.28 -23.01 -4.46
C ASN A 29 -8.74 -22.90 -3.01
N VAL A 30 -8.45 -23.89 -2.15
CA VAL A 30 -8.88 -23.87 -0.74
C VAL A 30 -8.06 -22.87 0.08
N ASN A 31 -6.78 -22.67 -0.25
CA ASN A 31 -5.95 -21.66 0.40
C ASN A 31 -6.32 -20.26 -0.07
N GLU A 32 -6.49 -20.02 -1.37
CA GLU A 32 -6.92 -18.71 -1.89
C GLU A 32 -8.32 -18.31 -1.36
N GLN A 33 -9.26 -19.25 -1.24
CA GLN A 33 -10.57 -18.98 -0.65
C GLN A 33 -10.51 -18.67 0.86
N LYS A 34 -9.64 -19.34 1.63
CA LYS A 34 -9.41 -19.00 3.05
C LYS A 34 -8.74 -17.64 3.20
N HIS A 35 -7.71 -17.34 2.41
CA HIS A 35 -7.02 -16.05 2.41
C HIS A 35 -7.96 -14.90 2.03
N HIS A 36 -8.81 -15.07 1.02
CA HIS A 36 -9.77 -14.07 0.58
C HIS A 36 -10.94 -13.90 1.57
N SER A 37 -11.36 -14.97 2.25
CA SER A 37 -12.35 -14.96 3.34
C SER A 37 -11.85 -14.18 4.57
N ILE A 38 -10.60 -14.39 4.97
CA ILE A 38 -9.97 -13.73 6.12
C ILE A 38 -9.79 -12.23 5.85
N LEU A 39 -9.25 -11.85 4.69
CA LEU A 39 -9.11 -10.43 4.33
C LEU A 39 -10.47 -9.71 4.22
N LYS A 40 -11.54 -10.38 3.78
CA LYS A 40 -12.91 -9.84 3.81
C LYS A 40 -13.48 -9.71 5.23
N SER A 41 -13.19 -10.66 6.12
CA SER A 41 -13.61 -10.60 7.53
C SER A 41 -12.95 -9.42 8.25
N ILE A 42 -11.64 -9.27 8.04
CA ILE A 42 -10.86 -8.16 8.57
C ILE A 42 -11.32 -6.84 7.90
N GLY A 43 -11.49 -6.82 6.57
CA GLY A 43 -12.03 -5.72 5.76
C GLY A 43 -13.33 -5.11 6.30
N ARG A 44 -14.30 -5.96 6.65
CA ARG A 44 -15.61 -5.57 7.19
C ARG A 44 -15.60 -5.12 8.65
N THR A 45 -14.56 -5.44 9.42
CA THR A 45 -14.56 -5.26 10.88
C THR A 45 -14.00 -3.93 11.35
N PHE A 46 -13.43 -3.15 10.44
CA PHE A 46 -12.81 -1.86 10.74
C PHE A 46 -13.44 -0.67 9.99
N SER A 47 -14.51 -0.88 9.22
CA SER A 47 -15.28 0.22 8.67
C SER A 47 -16.06 0.90 9.80
N ASP A 48 -15.69 2.12 10.13
CA ASP A 48 -16.36 2.90 11.15
C ASP A 48 -17.78 3.29 10.68
N LYS A 49 -18.78 2.82 11.45
CA LYS A 49 -20.23 3.12 11.46
C LYS A 49 -21.24 2.13 10.80
N SER A 50 -22.19 1.79 11.69
CA SER A 50 -23.57 1.31 11.50
C SER A 50 -23.81 -0.12 10.99
N MET A 51 -23.75 -1.07 11.91
CA MET A 51 -24.62 -2.25 11.87
C MET A 51 -25.31 -2.38 13.22
N GLY A 52 -26.62 -2.10 13.25
CA GLY A 52 -27.48 -2.36 14.39
C GLY A 52 -27.59 -3.86 14.62
N GLY A 53 -26.88 -4.35 15.63
CA GLY A 53 -26.98 -5.70 16.16
C GLY A 53 -26.58 -5.66 17.63
N LYS A 54 -27.44 -6.16 18.51
CA LYS A 54 -27.35 -6.02 19.97
C LYS A 54 -26.20 -6.86 20.55
N GLU A 55 -25.00 -6.30 20.56
CA GLU A 55 -24.01 -6.40 21.63
C GLU A 55 -23.21 -5.11 21.55
N ALA A 56 -23.49 -4.16 22.45
CA ALA A 56 -22.68 -2.95 22.53
C ALA A 56 -21.30 -3.36 23.06
N SER A 57 -20.34 -3.58 22.16
CA SER A 57 -18.94 -3.77 22.51
C SER A 57 -18.38 -2.44 23.04
N MET A 58 -18.65 -2.16 24.31
CA MET A 58 -18.10 -0.98 24.97
C MET A 58 -16.57 -1.11 24.96
N SER A 59 -15.90 -0.11 24.40
CA SER A 59 -14.44 -0.03 24.43
C SER A 59 -13.95 -0.15 25.88
N PRO A 60 -12.86 -0.90 26.15
CA PRO A 60 -12.26 -0.97 27.48
C PRO A 60 -11.98 0.42 28.07
N PRO A 61 -11.95 0.57 29.41
CA PRO A 61 -11.59 1.85 30.02
C PRO A 61 -10.17 2.30 29.61
N PRO A 62 -9.89 3.61 29.65
CA PRO A 62 -8.56 4.12 29.32
C PRO A 62 -7.51 3.61 30.31
N PHE A 63 -6.28 3.47 29.83
CA PHE A 63 -5.12 3.19 30.69
C PHE A 63 -4.65 4.46 31.40
N ASP A 64 -4.19 4.32 32.66
CA ASP A 64 -3.67 5.45 33.44
C ASP A 64 -2.40 6.06 32.81
N TYR A 65 -1.57 5.21 32.20
CA TYR A 65 -0.35 5.59 31.50
C TYR A 65 -0.15 4.76 30.24
N ASP A 66 0.68 5.26 29.30
CA ASP A 66 1.04 4.53 28.07
C ASP A 66 2.30 3.69 28.31
N PRO A 67 2.21 2.35 28.36
CA PRO A 67 3.36 1.49 28.66
C PRO A 67 4.43 1.49 27.56
N PHE A 68 4.11 2.04 26.39
CA PHE A 68 5.01 2.10 25.23
C PHE A 68 5.76 3.43 25.12
N ASP A 69 5.50 4.41 25.99
CA ASP A 69 6.06 5.77 25.86
C ASP A 69 7.59 5.80 25.85
N SER A 70 8.23 5.03 26.75
CA SER A 70 9.68 4.86 26.73
C SER A 70 10.19 4.17 25.46
N LEU A 71 9.41 3.23 24.93
CA LEU A 71 9.81 2.39 23.79
C LEU A 71 9.69 3.11 22.44
N ARG A 72 9.06 4.29 22.39
CA ARG A 72 9.08 5.19 21.23
C ARG A 72 10.41 5.91 21.04
N LYS A 73 11.21 6.06 22.10
CA LYS A 73 12.46 6.83 22.06
C LYS A 73 13.53 6.09 21.23
N ASN A 74 14.46 6.84 20.63
CA ASN A 74 15.53 6.25 19.80
C ASN A 74 16.47 5.31 20.56
N ASN A 75 16.70 5.56 21.85
CA ASN A 75 17.72 4.87 22.66
C ASN A 75 17.11 4.20 23.91
N PHE A 76 16.03 3.45 23.75
CA PHE A 76 15.48 2.73 24.91
C PHE A 76 16.40 1.57 25.32
N SER A 77 16.43 1.28 26.62
CA SER A 77 17.26 0.23 27.24
C SER A 77 16.52 -1.12 27.31
N ASP A 78 17.28 -2.20 27.43
CA ASP A 78 16.73 -3.54 27.70
C ASP A 78 15.83 -3.57 28.95
N GLU A 79 16.08 -2.69 29.92
CA GLU A 79 15.24 -2.59 31.12
C GLU A 79 13.87 -1.95 30.86
N GLU A 80 13.76 -1.01 29.92
CA GLU A 80 12.46 -0.48 29.50
C GLU A 80 11.63 -1.55 28.81
N PHE A 81 12.29 -2.43 28.06
CA PHE A 81 11.67 -3.57 27.41
C PHE A 81 11.11 -4.59 28.42
N LYS A 82 11.95 -5.02 29.36
CA LYS A 82 11.52 -5.90 30.46
C LYS A 82 10.48 -5.26 31.35
N ARG A 83 10.52 -3.94 31.55
CA ARG A 83 9.48 -3.21 32.28
C ARG A 83 8.13 -3.28 31.59
N CYS A 84 8.09 -3.11 30.26
CA CYS A 84 6.86 -3.30 29.49
C CYS A 84 6.35 -4.73 29.62
N PHE A 85 7.24 -5.74 29.50
CA PHE A 85 6.84 -7.14 29.68
C PHE A 85 6.22 -7.41 31.06
N ARG A 86 6.93 -7.02 32.13
CA ARG A 86 6.47 -7.19 33.52
C ARG A 86 5.19 -6.43 33.85
N TYR A 87 4.89 -5.34 33.14
CA TYR A 87 3.67 -4.58 33.38
C TYR A 87 2.40 -5.39 33.08
N PHE A 88 2.44 -6.24 32.05
CA PHE A 88 1.30 -7.07 31.66
C PHE A 88 1.33 -8.46 32.33
N ASP A 89 2.45 -8.90 32.90
CA ASP A 89 2.52 -10.14 33.69
C ASP A 89 1.83 -9.97 35.05
N SER A 90 0.49 -10.08 35.06
CA SER A 90 -0.33 -9.85 36.25
C SER A 90 -0.04 -10.84 37.39
N GLN A 91 0.40 -12.06 37.05
CA GLN A 91 0.69 -13.13 38.00
C GLN A 91 2.16 -13.14 38.45
N LYS A 92 3.03 -12.32 37.84
CA LYS A 92 4.47 -12.23 38.14
C LYS A 92 5.18 -13.58 38.00
N GLN A 93 4.77 -14.38 37.02
CA GLN A 93 5.27 -15.74 36.80
C GLN A 93 6.33 -15.80 35.68
N GLY A 94 6.66 -14.67 35.07
CA GLY A 94 7.60 -14.60 33.94
C GLY A 94 6.97 -14.93 32.58
N SER A 95 5.63 -15.03 32.52
CA SER A 95 4.88 -15.31 31.29
C SER A 95 3.45 -14.78 31.36
N TRP A 96 2.92 -14.40 30.20
CA TRP A 96 1.58 -13.84 30.05
C TRP A 96 0.55 -14.92 29.82
N THR A 97 -0.59 -14.81 30.50
CA THR A 97 -1.80 -15.55 30.14
C THR A 97 -2.47 -14.95 28.90
N ARG A 98 -3.46 -15.63 28.32
CA ARG A 98 -4.31 -15.05 27.25
C ARG A 98 -4.94 -13.72 27.67
N GLU A 99 -5.34 -13.59 28.94
CA GLU A 99 -5.91 -12.36 29.47
C GLU A 99 -4.90 -11.23 29.56
N ASP A 100 -3.67 -11.53 29.98
CA ASP A 100 -2.56 -10.57 29.99
C ASP A 100 -2.23 -10.09 28.58
N PHE A 101 -2.16 -11.03 27.62
CA PHE A 101 -1.92 -10.73 26.21
C PHE A 101 -3.05 -9.89 25.60
N ARG A 102 -4.31 -10.18 25.93
CA ARG A 102 -5.46 -9.36 25.54
C ARG A 102 -5.35 -7.93 26.07
N ARG A 103 -4.98 -7.76 27.35
CA ARG A 103 -4.72 -6.44 27.94
C ARG A 103 -3.56 -5.72 27.25
N PHE A 104 -2.50 -6.46 26.90
CA PHE A 104 -1.39 -5.95 26.11
C PHE A 104 -1.85 -5.43 24.74
N LEU A 105 -2.60 -6.21 23.96
CA LEU A 105 -3.11 -5.78 22.65
C LEU A 105 -4.06 -4.58 22.75
N ASN A 106 -4.91 -4.51 23.78
CA ASN A 106 -5.76 -3.35 24.03
C ASN A 106 -4.94 -2.08 24.34
N ALA A 107 -3.80 -2.20 25.04
CA ALA A 107 -2.90 -1.07 25.27
C ALA A 107 -2.11 -0.70 24.00
N LEU A 108 -1.69 -1.71 23.25
CA LEU A 108 -0.96 -1.55 22.01
C LEU A 108 -1.83 -0.83 20.99
N PHE A 109 -3.07 -1.28 20.80
CA PHE A 109 -4.00 -0.64 19.89
C PHE A 109 -4.89 0.34 20.62
N SER A 110 -4.37 1.55 20.82
CA SER A 110 -5.07 2.62 21.51
C SER A 110 -4.79 3.97 20.88
N ASN A 111 -5.67 4.93 21.13
CA ASN A 111 -5.46 6.33 20.79
C ASN A 111 -5.54 7.16 22.07
N LYS A 112 -4.44 7.83 22.42
CA LYS A 112 -4.33 8.63 23.66
C LYS A 112 -4.81 7.84 24.88
N LYS A 113 -4.32 6.60 25.00
CA LYS A 113 -4.61 5.63 26.08
C LYS A 113 -6.03 5.06 26.08
N ARG A 114 -6.89 5.39 25.12
CA ARG A 114 -8.21 4.77 24.93
C ARG A 114 -8.09 3.60 23.97
N PRO A 115 -8.34 2.35 24.41
CA PRO A 115 -8.24 1.18 23.56
C PRO A 115 -9.24 1.21 22.41
N TYR A 116 -8.79 0.78 21.24
CA TYR A 116 -9.70 0.42 20.15
C TYR A 116 -10.44 -0.88 20.50
N CYS A 117 -11.63 -1.05 19.92
CA CYS A 117 -12.31 -2.34 20.00
C CYS A 117 -11.58 -3.31 19.07
N ILE A 118 -11.07 -4.40 19.63
CA ILE A 118 -10.43 -5.48 18.88
C ILE A 118 -11.32 -6.71 18.99
N LEU A 119 -11.55 -7.40 17.87
CA LEU A 119 -12.31 -8.66 17.90
C LEU A 119 -11.55 -9.74 18.66
N SER A 120 -12.28 -10.54 19.42
CA SER A 120 -11.72 -11.69 20.15
C SER A 120 -10.98 -12.65 19.23
N ASP A 121 -11.54 -12.97 18.06
CA ASP A 121 -10.89 -13.89 17.09
C ASP A 121 -9.53 -13.38 16.63
N LEU A 122 -9.36 -12.06 16.50
CA LEU A 122 -8.10 -11.45 16.11
C LEU A 122 -7.08 -11.53 17.25
N ILE A 123 -7.51 -11.29 18.50
CA ILE A 123 -6.65 -11.45 19.68
C ILE A 123 -6.15 -12.89 19.78
N GLU A 124 -7.03 -13.87 19.59
CA GLU A 124 -6.68 -15.29 19.63
C GLU A 124 -5.72 -15.69 18.50
N GLN A 125 -5.92 -15.16 17.30
CA GLN A 125 -4.97 -15.37 16.19
C GLN A 125 -3.57 -14.85 16.56
N TYR A 126 -3.49 -13.63 17.09
CA TYR A 126 -2.21 -13.01 17.46
C TYR A 126 -1.52 -13.77 18.60
N PHE A 127 -2.31 -14.29 19.54
CA PHE A 127 -1.81 -15.11 20.61
C PHE A 127 -1.15 -16.37 20.04
N CYS A 128 -1.85 -17.11 19.19
CA CYS A 128 -1.35 -18.33 18.56
C CYS A 128 -0.12 -18.09 17.65
N GLU A 129 -0.02 -16.93 17.00
CA GLU A 129 1.15 -16.58 16.19
C GLU A 129 2.37 -16.16 17.05
N THR A 130 2.15 -15.78 18.30
CA THR A 130 3.21 -15.38 19.25
C THR A 130 3.68 -16.56 20.10
N ASP A 131 2.78 -17.46 20.49
CA ASP A 131 3.02 -18.70 21.24
C ASP A 131 3.67 -19.76 20.32
N PHE A 132 4.98 -19.65 20.11
CA PHE A 132 5.73 -20.52 19.20
C PHE A 132 5.91 -21.93 19.78
N ASN A 133 5.98 -22.04 21.11
CA ASN A 133 6.18 -23.32 21.79
C ASN A 133 4.86 -24.06 22.11
N GLN A 134 3.72 -23.40 21.91
CA GLN A 134 2.35 -23.89 22.11
C GLN A 134 2.04 -24.29 23.56
N ASP A 135 2.67 -23.64 24.54
CA ASP A 135 2.43 -23.88 25.96
C ASP A 135 1.24 -23.09 26.55
N GLN A 136 0.55 -22.33 25.68
CA GLN A 136 -0.58 -21.45 25.99
C GLN A 136 -0.22 -20.27 26.90
N LYS A 137 1.05 -19.87 26.93
CA LYS A 137 1.55 -18.67 27.58
C LYS A 137 2.46 -17.94 26.61
N ILE A 138 2.69 -16.65 26.87
CA ILE A 138 3.71 -15.87 26.15
C ILE A 138 4.85 -15.57 27.10
N ASP A 139 6.00 -16.18 26.88
CA ASP A 139 7.21 -15.85 27.64
C ASP A 139 7.93 -14.60 27.09
N PHE A 140 9.04 -14.22 27.73
CA PHE A 140 9.78 -13.03 27.34
C PHE A 140 10.44 -13.17 25.95
N ASP A 141 10.91 -14.37 25.59
CA ASP A 141 11.61 -14.60 24.32
C ASP A 141 10.61 -14.56 23.16
N GLU A 142 9.41 -15.11 23.36
CA GLU A 142 8.28 -15.02 22.43
C GLU A 142 7.82 -13.57 22.24
N PHE A 143 7.63 -12.83 23.35
CA PHE A 143 7.31 -11.40 23.30
C PHE A 143 8.39 -10.60 22.56
N PHE A 144 9.67 -10.85 22.85
CA PHE A 144 10.79 -10.16 22.21
C PHE A 144 10.87 -10.48 20.71
N SER A 145 10.62 -11.73 20.32
CA SER A 145 10.53 -12.16 18.93
C SER A 145 9.38 -11.47 18.20
N ALA A 146 8.17 -11.47 18.78
CA ALA A 146 7.03 -10.73 18.23
C ALA A 146 7.30 -9.23 18.15
N TRP A 147 8.04 -8.67 19.11
CA TRP A 147 8.38 -7.26 19.07
C TRP A 147 9.25 -6.89 17.89
N LYS A 148 10.32 -7.66 17.67
CA LYS A 148 11.23 -7.45 16.53
C LYS A 148 10.52 -7.58 15.20
N LYS A 149 9.59 -8.52 15.08
CA LYS A 149 8.87 -8.81 13.84
C LYS A 149 7.76 -7.80 13.56
N THR A 150 6.93 -7.50 14.56
CA THR A 150 5.66 -6.82 14.33
C THR A 150 5.45 -5.65 15.29
N ILE A 151 5.44 -5.86 16.61
CA ILE A 151 4.95 -4.84 17.58
C ILE A 151 5.71 -3.51 17.47
N LYS A 152 7.02 -3.54 17.20
CA LYS A 152 7.84 -2.32 17.06
C LYS A 152 7.26 -1.36 16.02
N CYS A 153 6.75 -1.86 14.90
CA CYS A 153 6.18 -1.02 13.84
C CYS A 153 4.95 -0.27 14.34
N ALA A 154 4.09 -0.92 15.13
CA ALA A 154 2.92 -0.26 15.73
C ALA A 154 3.32 0.81 16.76
N VAL A 155 4.36 0.56 17.55
CA VAL A 155 4.81 1.51 18.59
C VAL A 155 5.57 2.69 17.99
N LYS A 156 6.40 2.44 16.99
CA LYS A 156 7.30 3.41 16.39
C LYS A 156 7.37 3.19 14.88
N PRO A 157 6.38 3.68 14.12
CA PRO A 157 6.43 3.67 12.66
C PRO A 157 7.68 4.38 12.15
N VAL A 158 8.19 3.93 11.01
CA VAL A 158 9.04 4.73 10.14
C VAL A 158 8.16 5.20 8.99
N SER A 159 7.89 6.50 8.96
CA SER A 159 6.82 7.10 8.19
C SER A 159 7.33 7.81 6.95
N ALA A 160 6.67 7.58 5.81
CA ALA A 160 6.91 8.29 4.57
C ALA A 160 5.65 9.05 4.11
N LEU A 161 5.80 10.32 3.77
CA LEU A 161 4.77 11.09 3.06
C LEU A 161 5.08 11.09 1.56
N VAL A 162 4.18 10.53 0.76
CA VAL A 162 4.25 10.49 -0.71
C VAL A 162 3.24 11.49 -1.28
N ILE A 163 3.76 12.58 -1.82
CA ILE A 163 3.00 13.70 -2.40
C ILE A 163 2.90 13.48 -3.89
N VAL A 164 1.69 13.10 -4.34
CA VAL A 164 1.45 12.66 -5.71
C VAL A 164 1.05 13.82 -6.60
N ASP A 165 1.88 14.13 -7.59
CA ASP A 165 1.56 14.94 -8.77
C ASP A 165 0.84 16.28 -8.48
N VAL A 166 1.28 17.01 -7.47
CA VAL A 166 0.77 18.37 -7.20
C VAL A 166 1.42 19.36 -8.17
N GLN A 167 1.18 19.14 -9.47
CA GLN A 167 1.78 19.86 -10.60
C GLN A 167 0.79 20.86 -11.23
N ASN A 168 1.34 21.85 -11.94
CA ASN A 168 0.56 22.94 -12.50
C ASN A 168 -0.52 22.46 -13.48
N ASP A 169 -0.25 21.45 -14.31
CA ASP A 169 -1.22 20.96 -15.30
C ASP A 169 -2.47 20.35 -14.66
N PHE A 170 -2.36 19.76 -13.47
CA PHE A 170 -3.50 19.20 -12.74
C PHE A 170 -4.28 20.24 -11.93
N ILE A 171 -3.71 21.43 -11.72
CA ILE A 171 -4.32 22.49 -10.90
C ILE A 171 -4.92 23.59 -11.78
N SER A 172 -4.12 24.13 -12.70
CA SER A 172 -4.49 25.30 -13.52
C SER A 172 -4.12 25.18 -14.99
N GLY A 173 -3.57 24.04 -15.43
CA GLY A 173 -3.12 23.84 -16.80
C GLY A 173 -4.04 22.92 -17.61
N SER A 174 -3.46 22.12 -18.51
CA SER A 174 -4.21 21.43 -19.56
C SER A 174 -5.14 20.31 -19.06
N LEU A 175 -4.86 19.76 -17.88
CA LEU A 175 -5.63 18.70 -17.24
C LEU A 175 -6.10 19.12 -15.84
N ALA A 176 -6.47 20.40 -15.70
CA ALA A 176 -6.93 20.95 -14.44
C ALA A 176 -8.18 20.20 -13.93
N LEU A 177 -8.19 19.81 -12.66
CA LEU A 177 -9.29 19.00 -12.11
C LEU A 177 -10.65 19.71 -12.11
N HIS A 178 -10.68 21.05 -12.09
CA HIS A 178 -11.93 21.81 -12.21
C HIS A 178 -12.56 21.68 -13.61
N SER A 179 -11.81 21.20 -14.59
CA SER A 179 -12.31 20.89 -15.94
C SER A 179 -12.68 19.41 -16.11
N CYS A 180 -12.49 18.60 -15.08
CA CYS A 180 -12.84 17.17 -15.06
C CYS A 180 -14.28 16.95 -14.52
N PRO A 181 -14.89 15.77 -14.72
CA PRO A 181 -16.27 15.50 -14.32
C PRO A 181 -16.63 15.79 -12.85
N ALA A 182 -15.71 15.56 -11.91
CA ALA A 182 -15.93 15.86 -10.49
C ALA A 182 -15.88 17.37 -10.18
N ASN A 183 -15.28 18.19 -11.05
CA ASN A 183 -15.10 19.63 -10.87
C ASN A 183 -14.42 20.00 -9.53
N HIS A 184 -13.50 19.15 -9.07
CA HIS A 184 -12.74 19.39 -7.85
C HIS A 184 -11.69 20.48 -8.06
N GLN A 185 -11.46 21.30 -7.05
CA GLN A 185 -10.42 22.33 -7.09
C GLN A 185 -9.08 21.73 -6.68
N GLY A 186 -8.20 21.46 -7.65
CA GLY A 186 -6.90 20.85 -7.39
C GLY A 186 -6.01 21.66 -6.44
N GLU A 187 -6.13 23.00 -6.43
CA GLU A 187 -5.35 23.87 -5.54
C GLU A 187 -5.66 23.70 -4.05
N GLU A 188 -6.84 23.19 -3.69
CA GLU A 188 -7.27 23.02 -2.28
C GLU A 188 -6.38 22.04 -1.50
N VAL A 189 -5.69 21.12 -2.17
CA VAL A 189 -4.79 20.18 -1.50
C VAL A 189 -3.53 20.87 -0.98
N VAL A 190 -3.08 21.95 -1.62
CA VAL A 190 -1.81 22.62 -1.31
C VAL A 190 -1.76 23.13 0.15
N PRO A 191 -2.73 23.90 0.68
CA PRO A 191 -2.68 24.35 2.07
C PRO A 191 -2.70 23.18 3.07
N VAL A 192 -3.46 22.11 2.80
CA VAL A 192 -3.57 20.94 3.69
C VAL A 192 -2.25 20.16 3.70
N ILE A 193 -1.67 19.86 2.53
CA ILE A 193 -0.38 19.18 2.43
C ILE A 193 0.72 20.01 3.11
N ASN A 194 0.72 21.33 2.90
CA ASN A 194 1.67 22.22 3.57
C ASN A 194 1.51 22.23 5.09
N GLN A 195 0.29 22.12 5.60
CA GLN A 195 0.04 21.98 7.04
C GLN A 195 0.59 20.65 7.54
N VAL A 196 0.29 19.54 6.87
CA VAL A 196 0.80 18.19 7.20
C VAL A 196 2.32 18.17 7.24
N ILE A 197 3.01 18.76 6.26
CA ILE A 197 4.48 18.86 6.22
C ILE A 197 5.03 19.64 7.45
N ARG A 198 4.34 20.67 7.91
CA ARG A 198 4.80 21.50 9.04
C ARG A 198 4.54 20.87 10.40
N GLU A 199 3.41 20.18 10.54
CA GLU A 199 2.94 19.64 11.82
C GLU A 199 3.45 18.23 12.10
N VAL A 200 3.80 17.49 11.06
CA VAL A 200 4.17 16.08 11.16
C VAL A 200 5.62 15.88 10.74
N ASN A 201 6.42 15.30 11.64
CA ASN A 201 7.80 14.96 11.37
C ASN A 201 7.92 13.58 10.72
N PHE A 202 7.70 13.51 9.41
CA PHE A 202 7.93 12.29 8.63
C PHE A 202 9.42 11.96 8.54
N ASP A 203 9.75 10.67 8.55
CA ASP A 203 11.12 10.19 8.36
C ASP A 203 11.57 10.33 6.90
N VAL A 204 10.61 10.24 5.97
CA VAL A 204 10.83 10.36 4.53
C VAL A 204 9.73 11.21 3.89
N VAL A 205 10.11 12.09 2.96
CA VAL A 205 9.16 12.79 2.09
C VAL A 205 9.53 12.49 0.65
N ALA A 206 8.54 12.17 -0.18
CA ALA A 206 8.70 11.91 -1.60
C ALA A 206 7.72 12.77 -2.40
N TYR A 207 8.21 13.40 -3.47
CA TYR A 207 7.40 14.08 -4.47
C TYR A 207 7.41 13.27 -5.76
N THR A 208 6.24 13.05 -6.34
CA THR A 208 6.12 12.43 -7.66
C THR A 208 5.85 13.47 -8.72
N TYR A 209 6.28 13.15 -9.93
CA TYR A 209 6.17 14.00 -11.10
C TYR A 209 5.69 13.12 -12.23
N ASP A 210 4.49 13.40 -12.72
CA ASP A 210 4.12 12.97 -14.06
C ASP A 210 5.01 13.70 -15.06
N TRP A 211 5.66 12.96 -15.96
CA TRP A 211 6.80 13.49 -16.71
C TRP A 211 6.90 12.89 -18.12
N HIS A 212 5.91 13.24 -18.95
CA HIS A 212 5.64 12.58 -20.21
C HIS A 212 6.43 13.15 -21.40
N PRO A 213 7.06 12.30 -22.25
CA PRO A 213 7.59 12.77 -23.52
C PRO A 213 6.45 13.27 -24.44
N LEU A 214 6.77 14.15 -25.40
CA LEU A 214 5.75 14.78 -26.26
C LEU A 214 4.91 13.76 -27.05
N ASN A 215 5.46 12.60 -27.38
CA ASN A 215 4.82 11.53 -28.15
C ASN A 215 4.22 10.40 -27.27
N HIS A 216 3.97 10.67 -25.98
CA HIS A 216 3.47 9.68 -25.02
C HIS A 216 2.13 9.06 -25.45
N ILE A 217 1.97 7.76 -25.15
CA ILE A 217 0.81 6.94 -25.52
C ILE A 217 -0.51 7.42 -24.91
N SER A 218 -0.44 8.03 -23.72
CA SER A 218 -1.63 8.47 -22.99
C SER A 218 -2.28 9.71 -23.60
N PHE A 219 -1.59 10.46 -24.47
CA PHE A 219 -2.12 11.70 -25.02
C PHE A 219 -3.14 11.44 -26.14
N TYR A 220 -4.30 12.05 -26.02
CA TYR A 220 -5.36 12.06 -27.02
C TYR A 220 -4.85 12.53 -28.39
N GLU A 221 -3.99 13.54 -28.40
CA GLU A 221 -3.36 14.09 -29.60
C GLU A 221 -2.48 13.05 -30.33
N ASN A 222 -1.93 12.10 -29.57
CA ASN A 222 -1.04 11.05 -30.07
C ASN A 222 -1.74 9.73 -30.37
N ARG A 223 -3.07 9.64 -30.22
CA ARG A 223 -3.82 8.38 -30.40
C ARG A 223 -3.62 7.72 -31.77
N HIS A 224 -3.22 8.49 -32.78
CA HIS A 224 -2.97 8.02 -34.15
C HIS A 224 -1.54 7.49 -34.38
N LEU A 225 -0.63 7.72 -33.43
CA LEU A 225 0.78 7.31 -33.57
C LEU A 225 0.96 5.80 -33.39
N ARG A 226 -0.03 5.13 -32.81
CA ARG A 226 -0.02 3.69 -32.53
C ARG A 226 -1.26 3.03 -33.12
N LYS A 227 -1.08 1.81 -33.57
CA LYS A 227 -2.19 1.01 -34.11
C LYS A 227 -3.05 0.50 -32.96
N SER A 228 -4.35 0.80 -32.96
CA SER A 228 -5.30 0.15 -32.05
C SER A 228 -5.59 -1.28 -32.48
N LEU A 229 -5.79 -2.19 -31.52
CA LEU A 229 -6.18 -3.56 -31.75
C LEU A 229 -7.66 -3.68 -32.17
N PRO A 230 -8.04 -4.66 -33.02
CA PRO A 230 -9.44 -4.88 -33.40
C PRO A 230 -10.38 -5.14 -32.22
N GLU A 231 -9.88 -5.75 -31.15
CA GLU A 231 -10.60 -6.02 -29.90
C GLU A 231 -10.73 -4.81 -28.97
N SER A 232 -10.13 -3.66 -29.32
CA SER A 232 -10.28 -2.43 -28.55
C SER A 232 -11.77 -2.03 -28.47
N PRO A 233 -12.29 -1.64 -27.29
CA PRO A 233 -13.69 -1.21 -27.13
C PRO A 233 -14.08 -0.09 -28.10
N ILE A 234 -13.12 0.80 -28.39
CA ILE A 234 -13.23 1.85 -29.39
C ILE A 234 -11.93 1.96 -30.18
N SER A 235 -12.02 2.21 -31.49
CA SER A 235 -10.86 2.48 -32.34
C SER A 235 -10.26 3.84 -32.02
N ALA A 236 -8.94 4.00 -32.14
CA ALA A 236 -8.25 5.27 -31.90
C ALA A 236 -8.84 6.46 -32.68
N ASP A 237 -9.32 6.24 -33.91
CA ASP A 237 -9.93 7.29 -34.74
C ASP A 237 -11.23 7.87 -34.18
N LYS A 238 -11.97 7.05 -33.42
CA LYS A 238 -13.30 7.39 -32.88
C LYS A 238 -13.28 7.73 -31.40
N ALA A 239 -12.17 7.44 -30.73
CA ALA A 239 -11.99 7.72 -29.32
C ALA A 239 -12.01 9.24 -29.05
N ASN A 240 -12.49 9.61 -27.87
CA ASN A 240 -12.46 10.94 -27.28
C ASN A 240 -11.55 10.94 -26.04
N ILE A 241 -11.38 12.12 -25.44
CA ILE A 241 -10.73 12.24 -24.13
C ILE A 241 -11.53 11.44 -23.10
N LEU A 242 -10.81 10.73 -22.22
CA LEU A 242 -11.28 9.75 -21.23
C LEU A 242 -11.76 8.40 -21.79
N ASP A 243 -11.78 8.21 -23.11
CA ASP A 243 -12.03 6.87 -23.66
C ASP A 243 -10.80 5.97 -23.49
N THR A 244 -11.07 4.67 -23.30
CA THR A 244 -10.04 3.64 -23.23
C THR A 244 -9.82 3.00 -24.59
N VAL A 245 -8.58 3.03 -25.08
CA VAL A 245 -8.15 2.36 -26.31
C VAL A 245 -7.14 1.27 -25.97
N VAL A 246 -7.23 0.14 -26.66
CA VAL A 246 -6.23 -0.92 -26.58
C VAL A 246 -5.28 -0.81 -27.78
N PHE A 247 -4.04 -0.41 -27.53
CA PHE A 247 -3.00 -0.28 -28.55
C PHE A 247 -2.20 -1.58 -28.71
N VAL A 248 -1.63 -1.80 -29.90
CA VAL A 248 -0.63 -2.87 -30.10
C VAL A 248 0.57 -2.59 -29.18
N GLY A 249 0.93 -3.57 -28.35
CA GLY A 249 2.08 -3.45 -27.46
C GLY A 249 3.41 -3.25 -28.22
N SER A 250 4.28 -2.41 -27.67
CA SER A 250 5.66 -2.28 -28.13
C SER A 250 6.47 -3.53 -27.81
N SER A 251 7.67 -3.65 -28.40
CA SER A 251 8.59 -4.78 -28.12
C SER A 251 8.78 -4.98 -26.61
N GLY A 252 8.37 -6.16 -26.10
CA GLY A 252 8.42 -6.50 -24.68
C GLY A 252 7.05 -6.63 -23.99
N VAL A 253 5.98 -6.08 -24.59
CA VAL A 253 4.60 -6.30 -24.13
C VAL A 253 3.94 -7.35 -25.02
N ASN A 254 3.64 -8.53 -24.48
CA ASN A 254 2.84 -9.53 -25.20
C ASN A 254 1.36 -9.14 -25.14
N GLY A 255 0.78 -8.74 -26.26
CA GLY A 255 -0.65 -8.40 -26.38
C GLY A 255 -0.93 -6.90 -26.52
N GLY A 256 -2.11 -6.49 -26.07
CA GLY A 256 -2.57 -5.10 -26.11
C GLY A 256 -2.22 -4.30 -24.86
N VAL A 257 -2.00 -3.00 -25.01
CA VAL A 257 -1.85 -2.03 -23.92
C VAL A 257 -3.15 -1.25 -23.80
N GLU A 258 -3.88 -1.46 -22.73
CA GLU A 258 -5.08 -0.68 -22.39
C GLU A 258 -4.66 0.70 -21.89
N GLN A 259 -5.16 1.75 -22.53
CA GLN A 259 -4.79 3.14 -22.22
C GLN A 259 -6.01 4.05 -22.23
N VAL A 260 -6.24 4.74 -21.13
CA VAL A 260 -7.16 5.89 -21.07
C VAL A 260 -6.50 7.08 -21.75
N LEU A 261 -7.21 7.74 -22.66
CA LEU A 261 -6.69 8.93 -23.35
C LEU A 261 -6.93 10.20 -22.52
N TRP A 262 -5.87 10.98 -22.33
CA TRP A 262 -5.87 12.26 -21.62
C TRP A 262 -5.47 13.39 -22.57
N PRO A 263 -5.87 14.65 -22.34
CA PRO A 263 -5.25 15.79 -23.02
C PRO A 263 -3.74 15.76 -22.80
N ALA A 264 -2.93 16.28 -23.72
CA ALA A 264 -1.49 16.41 -23.46
C ALA A 264 -1.22 17.23 -22.19
N HIS A 265 -0.46 16.66 -21.25
CA HIS A 265 -0.21 17.22 -19.92
C HIS A 265 1.17 16.81 -19.40
N CYS A 266 1.69 17.56 -18.44
CA CYS A 266 2.94 17.27 -17.74
C CYS A 266 4.10 16.92 -18.68
N ILE A 267 4.16 17.60 -19.83
CA ILE A 267 5.19 17.36 -20.84
C ILE A 267 6.54 17.75 -20.25
N GLN A 268 7.55 16.90 -20.44
CA GLN A 268 8.88 17.11 -19.88
C GLN A 268 9.43 18.51 -20.16
N LYS A 269 9.94 19.16 -19.11
CA LYS A 269 10.58 20.48 -19.15
C LYS A 269 9.63 21.61 -19.55
N THR A 270 8.32 21.43 -19.42
CA THR A 270 7.33 22.50 -19.56
C THR A 270 6.88 23.00 -18.19
N PRO A 271 6.43 24.27 -18.08
CA PRO A 271 5.89 24.80 -16.83
C PRO A 271 4.71 23.99 -16.27
N GLY A 272 3.91 23.35 -17.14
CA GLY A 272 2.79 22.50 -16.74
C GLY A 272 3.23 21.30 -15.88
N ALA A 273 4.45 20.81 -16.11
CA ALA A 273 5.04 19.68 -15.40
C ALA A 273 5.77 20.08 -14.10
N ASP A 274 5.89 21.37 -13.78
CA ASP A 274 6.47 21.80 -12.51
C ASP A 274 5.46 21.60 -11.36
N LEU A 275 5.96 21.28 -10.15
CA LEU A 275 5.15 21.32 -8.94
C LEU A 275 4.58 22.73 -8.72
N HIS A 276 3.39 22.79 -8.14
CA HIS A 276 2.73 24.03 -7.78
C HIS A 276 3.65 24.91 -6.93
N ARG A 277 3.75 26.20 -7.28
CA ARG A 277 4.71 27.13 -6.66
C ARG A 277 4.55 27.29 -5.14
N ASP A 278 3.32 27.13 -4.65
CA ASP A 278 2.98 27.33 -3.23
C ASP A 278 3.13 26.04 -2.41
N LEU A 279 3.44 24.90 -3.03
CA LEU A 279 3.73 23.66 -2.33
C LEU A 279 5.12 23.75 -1.69
N ILE A 280 5.19 23.48 -0.39
CA ILE A 280 6.46 23.43 0.35
C ILE A 280 7.32 22.31 -0.23
N ARG A 281 8.61 22.61 -0.41
CA ARG A 281 9.64 21.63 -0.77
C ARG A 281 10.48 21.32 0.46
N VAL A 282 10.49 20.06 0.87
CA VAL A 282 11.32 19.56 1.96
C VAL A 282 12.72 19.24 1.43
N ASP A 283 13.74 19.63 2.18
CA ASP A 283 15.13 19.31 1.85
C ASP A 283 15.38 17.79 1.88
N ASN A 284 16.22 17.29 0.99
CA ASN A 284 16.56 15.86 0.85
C ASN A 284 15.35 14.94 0.56
N ALA A 285 14.24 15.48 0.07
CA ALA A 285 13.11 14.68 -0.37
C ALA A 285 13.48 13.78 -1.57
N ILE A 286 12.79 12.65 -1.68
CA ILE A 286 12.87 11.76 -2.84
C ILE A 286 12.09 12.40 -4.00
N HIS A 287 12.65 12.37 -5.20
CA HIS A 287 11.99 12.83 -6.42
C HIS A 287 11.78 11.65 -7.37
N VAL A 288 10.52 11.36 -7.72
CA VAL A 288 10.14 10.22 -8.57
C VAL A 288 9.49 10.73 -9.84
N TYR A 289 10.11 10.51 -10.99
CA TYR A 289 9.54 10.83 -12.29
C TYR A 289 8.89 9.59 -12.88
N LYS A 290 7.61 9.66 -13.22
CA LYS A 290 6.82 8.57 -13.80
C LYS A 290 6.25 8.95 -15.17
N GLY A 291 5.81 7.95 -15.93
CA GLY A 291 5.25 8.16 -17.28
C GLY A 291 6.29 8.59 -18.32
N THR A 292 7.56 8.28 -18.09
CA THR A 292 8.68 8.73 -18.95
C THR A 292 8.86 7.87 -20.21
N ASN A 293 8.30 6.67 -20.24
CA ASN A 293 8.32 5.77 -21.39
C ASN A 293 7.21 6.16 -22.37
N PRO A 294 7.51 6.49 -23.64
CA PRO A 294 6.47 6.90 -24.59
C PRO A 294 5.43 5.81 -24.87
N GLU A 295 5.75 4.53 -24.68
CA GLU A 295 4.88 3.39 -25.04
C GLU A 295 4.03 2.87 -23.89
N ILE A 296 4.32 3.25 -22.64
CA ILE A 296 3.67 2.71 -21.45
C ILE A 296 3.50 3.81 -20.43
N ASP A 297 2.25 4.04 -20.04
CA ASP A 297 1.90 4.99 -18.99
C ASP A 297 2.15 4.44 -17.59
N SER A 298 2.27 5.32 -16.60
CA SER A 298 2.60 4.98 -15.23
C SER A 298 1.86 5.90 -14.27
N TYR A 299 0.69 5.47 -13.80
CA TYR A 299 -0.06 6.20 -12.78
C TYR A 299 0.57 6.04 -11.41
N SER A 300 1.04 4.84 -11.08
CA SER A 300 1.64 4.59 -9.78
C SER A 300 3.06 5.14 -9.71
N ALA A 301 3.42 5.64 -8.54
CA ALA A 301 4.79 6.02 -8.23
C ALA A 301 5.72 4.83 -7.99
N PHE A 302 5.24 3.58 -8.03
CA PHE A 302 6.02 2.36 -7.79
C PHE A 302 6.37 1.58 -9.07
N TRP A 303 5.40 1.45 -9.97
CA TRP A 303 5.51 0.64 -11.18
C TRP A 303 4.71 1.29 -12.31
N ASP A 304 5.11 1.03 -13.55
CA ASP A 304 4.27 1.35 -14.70
C ASP A 304 2.98 0.53 -14.71
N ASN A 305 2.02 0.94 -15.56
CA ASN A 305 0.69 0.34 -15.60
C ASN A 305 0.70 -1.15 -15.98
N GLN A 306 1.76 -1.63 -16.64
CA GLN A 306 1.95 -3.03 -17.03
C GLN A 306 2.87 -3.80 -16.06
N LYS A 307 3.35 -3.15 -15.00
CA LYS A 307 4.37 -3.66 -14.06
C LYS A 307 5.63 -4.19 -14.74
N LEU A 308 6.03 -3.60 -15.87
CA LEU A 308 7.23 -3.99 -16.60
C LEU A 308 8.48 -3.25 -16.11
N SER A 309 8.32 -2.01 -15.69
CA SER A 309 9.36 -1.19 -15.11
C SER A 309 8.98 -0.69 -13.73
N LYS A 310 9.98 -0.71 -12.85
CA LYS A 310 9.91 -0.21 -11.47
C LYS A 310 10.50 1.19 -11.42
N THR A 311 9.88 2.07 -10.63
CA THR A 311 10.53 3.33 -10.24
C THR A 311 11.54 3.09 -9.11
N SER A 312 12.29 4.12 -8.72
CA SER A 312 13.22 4.05 -7.58
C SER A 312 12.54 4.20 -6.22
N LEU A 313 11.21 4.38 -6.14
CA LEU A 313 10.54 4.74 -4.88
C LEU A 313 10.65 3.63 -3.84
N ASP A 314 10.22 2.42 -4.19
CA ASP A 314 10.22 1.28 -3.26
C ASP A 314 11.61 0.96 -2.70
N ASP A 315 12.64 1.01 -3.55
CA ASP A 315 14.01 0.70 -3.11
C ASP A 315 14.49 1.75 -2.09
N GLN A 316 14.21 3.03 -2.33
CA GLN A 316 14.57 4.10 -1.41
C GLN A 316 13.76 4.08 -0.11
N LEU A 317 12.49 3.66 -0.15
CA LEU A 317 11.68 3.46 1.05
C LEU A 317 12.20 2.28 1.89
N LYS A 318 12.54 1.15 1.23
CA LYS A 318 13.13 -0.03 1.89
C LYS A 318 14.48 0.25 2.51
N GLU A 319 15.36 0.97 1.80
CA GLU A 319 16.68 1.37 2.32
C GLU A 319 16.56 2.21 3.60
N ARG A 320 15.46 2.97 3.73
CA ARG A 320 15.15 3.81 4.89
C ARG A 320 14.29 3.10 5.94
N PHE A 321 14.02 1.81 5.77
CA PHE A 321 13.20 0.99 6.66
C PHE A 321 11.78 1.53 6.87
N VAL A 322 11.22 2.19 5.87
CA VAL A 322 9.86 2.73 5.92
C VAL A 322 8.86 1.59 6.15
N THR A 323 8.00 1.77 7.14
CA THR A 323 6.91 0.84 7.46
C THR A 323 5.55 1.37 7.02
N ASP A 324 5.40 2.70 6.93
CA ASP A 324 4.13 3.38 6.70
C ASP A 324 4.25 4.39 5.57
N VAL A 325 3.31 4.33 4.63
CA VAL A 325 3.21 5.24 3.50
C VAL A 325 1.92 6.02 3.59
N TYR A 326 2.04 7.33 3.76
CA TYR A 326 0.95 8.29 3.77
C TYR A 326 0.88 8.94 2.39
N VAL A 327 -0.24 8.80 1.69
CA VAL A 327 -0.41 9.24 0.31
C VAL A 327 -1.36 10.44 0.26
N VAL A 328 -0.94 11.49 -0.46
CA VAL A 328 -1.69 12.73 -0.69
C VAL A 328 -1.55 13.18 -2.14
N GLY A 329 -2.35 14.15 -2.58
CA GLY A 329 -2.18 14.81 -3.87
C GLY A 329 -3.24 14.46 -4.90
N LEU A 330 -2.85 14.37 -6.17
CA LEU A 330 -3.75 14.36 -7.33
C LEU A 330 -3.39 13.20 -8.29
N ALA A 331 -4.32 12.59 -9.02
CA ALA A 331 -5.77 12.55 -8.77
C ALA A 331 -6.13 11.34 -7.89
N THR A 332 -7.09 11.50 -6.96
CA THR A 332 -7.54 10.47 -6.01
C THR A 332 -7.84 9.13 -6.66
N ASP A 333 -8.57 9.13 -7.78
CA ASP A 333 -9.05 7.95 -8.51
C ASP A 333 -8.06 7.39 -9.55
N VAL A 334 -6.92 8.08 -9.75
CA VAL A 334 -5.90 7.73 -10.75
C VAL A 334 -4.55 7.49 -10.06
N CYS A 335 -3.65 8.48 -10.05
CA CYS A 335 -2.27 8.33 -9.58
C CYS A 335 -2.21 8.06 -8.07
N VAL A 336 -3.03 8.73 -7.27
CA VAL A 336 -3.10 8.52 -5.82
C VAL A 336 -3.58 7.10 -5.52
N ALA A 337 -4.69 6.65 -6.11
CA ALA A 337 -5.20 5.30 -5.90
C ALA A 337 -4.22 4.22 -6.37
N SER A 338 -3.57 4.42 -7.51
CA SER A 338 -2.60 3.46 -8.06
C SER A 338 -1.32 3.40 -7.22
N THR A 339 -0.89 4.53 -6.68
CA THR A 339 0.25 4.62 -5.75
C THR A 339 -0.08 3.94 -4.42
N ALA A 340 -1.24 4.24 -3.83
CA ALA A 340 -1.69 3.61 -2.59
C ALA A 340 -1.87 2.09 -2.75
N MET A 341 -2.44 1.63 -3.86
CA MET A 341 -2.60 0.19 -4.13
C MET A 341 -1.25 -0.52 -4.21
N HIS A 342 -0.29 0.03 -4.96
CA HIS A 342 1.05 -0.57 -5.03
C HIS A 342 1.82 -0.46 -3.69
N ALA A 343 1.57 0.55 -2.86
CA ALA A 343 2.12 0.60 -1.52
C ALA A 343 1.59 -0.57 -0.66
N VAL A 344 0.28 -0.84 -0.70
CA VAL A 344 -0.34 -2.00 -0.04
C VAL A 344 0.24 -3.31 -0.57
N GLU A 345 0.36 -3.47 -1.89
CA GLU A 345 0.92 -4.69 -2.51
C GLU A 345 2.39 -4.92 -2.13
N ASN A 346 3.15 -3.85 -1.90
CA ASN A 346 4.53 -3.92 -1.39
C ASN A 346 4.60 -4.06 0.14
N ASN A 347 3.47 -4.33 0.80
CA ASN A 347 3.31 -4.53 2.24
C ASN A 347 3.61 -3.30 3.12
N TYR A 348 3.52 -2.09 2.58
CA TYR A 348 3.52 -0.89 3.42
C TYR A 348 2.15 -0.72 4.08
N ARG A 349 2.17 -0.28 5.34
CA ARG A 349 0.97 0.20 6.01
C ARG A 349 0.56 1.50 5.32
N THR A 350 -0.52 1.45 4.57
CA THR A 350 -0.86 2.54 3.64
C THR A 350 -2.03 3.35 4.18
N VAL A 351 -1.84 4.66 4.24
CA VAL A 351 -2.83 5.63 4.70
C VAL A 351 -3.05 6.66 3.60
N LEU A 352 -4.29 6.92 3.22
CA LEU A 352 -4.66 7.99 2.32
C LEU A 352 -5.24 9.15 3.16
N ILE A 353 -4.64 10.33 3.05
CA ILE A 353 -5.09 11.53 3.76
C ILE A 353 -6.14 12.22 2.88
N GLU A 354 -7.41 12.01 3.19
CA GLU A 354 -8.56 12.29 2.32
C GLU A 354 -8.72 13.77 1.98
N ASP A 355 -8.70 14.62 3.01
CA ASP A 355 -8.84 16.06 2.87
C ASP A 355 -7.67 16.70 2.09
N ALA A 356 -6.55 15.99 1.96
CA ALA A 356 -5.38 16.33 1.16
C ALA A 356 -5.38 15.71 -0.26
N CYS A 357 -6.52 15.18 -0.74
CA CYS A 357 -6.64 14.59 -2.08
C CYS A 357 -7.81 15.19 -2.88
N ARG A 358 -7.67 15.29 -4.21
CA ARG A 358 -8.76 15.63 -5.15
C ARG A 358 -8.65 14.75 -6.40
N GLY A 359 -9.76 14.48 -7.07
CA GLY A 359 -9.83 13.50 -8.15
C GLY A 359 -10.58 14.00 -9.39
N VAL A 360 -10.63 13.13 -10.41
CA VAL A 360 -11.18 13.41 -11.74
C VAL A 360 -12.67 13.14 -11.80
N ASN A 361 -13.12 12.01 -11.22
CA ASN A 361 -14.52 11.57 -11.31
C ASN A 361 -15.04 11.01 -9.98
N GLU A 362 -16.13 11.59 -9.46
CA GLU A 362 -16.71 11.21 -8.16
C GLU A 362 -17.06 9.73 -8.04
N LYS A 363 -17.60 9.14 -9.12
CA LYS A 363 -17.97 7.72 -9.12
C LYS A 363 -16.74 6.82 -9.07
N GLU A 364 -15.69 7.17 -9.81
CA GLU A 364 -14.44 6.41 -9.79
C GLU A 364 -13.70 6.58 -8.46
N ILE A 365 -13.76 7.76 -7.84
CA ILE A 365 -13.23 8.00 -6.49
C ILE A 365 -13.85 6.99 -5.51
N GLU A 366 -15.18 6.85 -5.50
CA GLU A 366 -15.85 5.92 -4.59
C GLU A 366 -15.51 4.44 -4.88
N VAL A 367 -15.40 4.07 -6.16
CA VAL A 367 -14.99 2.72 -6.58
C VAL A 367 -13.56 2.42 -6.11
N LYS A 368 -12.61 3.34 -6.33
CA LYS A 368 -11.22 3.17 -5.91
C LYS A 368 -11.10 3.18 -4.39
N ARG A 369 -11.84 4.05 -3.70
CA ARG A 369 -11.92 4.10 -2.23
C ARG A 369 -12.33 2.74 -1.67
N THR A 370 -13.42 2.18 -2.17
CA THR A 370 -13.91 0.87 -1.75
C THR A 370 -12.84 -0.20 -1.95
N LYS A 371 -12.25 -0.28 -3.15
CA LYS A 371 -11.23 -1.27 -3.48
C LYS A 371 -9.97 -1.15 -2.61
N LEU A 372 -9.51 0.08 -2.35
CA LEU A 372 -8.36 0.36 -1.50
C LEU A 372 -8.63 -0.06 -0.04
N ASN A 373 -9.81 0.28 0.48
CA ASN A 373 -10.21 -0.10 1.84
C ASN A 373 -10.28 -1.63 2.00
N GLU A 374 -10.87 -2.33 1.02
CA GLU A 374 -10.88 -3.80 0.98
C GLU A 374 -9.46 -4.40 0.91
N SER A 375 -8.52 -3.70 0.28
CA SER A 375 -7.12 -4.13 0.18
C SER A 375 -6.30 -3.81 1.44
N GLY A 376 -6.83 -3.01 2.37
CA GLY A 376 -6.17 -2.66 3.63
C GLY A 376 -5.56 -1.26 3.69
N CYS A 377 -5.82 -0.39 2.71
CA CYS A 377 -5.53 1.03 2.82
C CYS A 377 -6.51 1.69 3.80
N ILE A 378 -6.01 2.54 4.68
CA ILE A 378 -6.80 3.27 5.67
C ILE A 378 -7.03 4.69 5.17
N PHE A 379 -8.22 5.23 5.39
CA PHE A 379 -8.56 6.59 5.02
C PHE A 379 -8.76 7.44 6.28
N VAL A 380 -8.12 8.61 6.31
CA VAL A 380 -8.15 9.53 7.45
C VAL A 380 -8.10 10.99 6.98
N ASP A 381 -8.52 11.92 7.83
CA ASP A 381 -8.25 13.33 7.65
C ASP A 381 -6.87 13.72 8.22
N SER A 382 -6.30 14.82 7.72
CA SER A 382 -4.99 15.34 8.12
C SER A 382 -4.82 15.52 9.63
N ASN A 383 -5.88 15.85 10.35
CA ASN A 383 -5.88 16.15 11.78
C ASN A 383 -5.51 14.96 12.69
N VAL A 384 -5.64 13.71 12.24
CA VAL A 384 -5.26 12.53 13.04
C VAL A 384 -3.83 12.05 12.77
N VAL A 385 -3.24 12.46 11.65
CA VAL A 385 -1.93 12.01 11.17
C VAL A 385 -0.81 12.26 12.20
N PRO A 386 -0.75 13.39 12.94
CA PRO A 386 0.27 13.58 13.97
C PRO A 386 0.27 12.47 15.03
N GLY A 387 -0.92 12.01 15.45
CA GLY A 387 -1.05 10.93 16.43
C GLY A 387 -0.57 9.59 15.87
N MET A 388 -0.85 9.33 14.60
CA MET A 388 -0.45 8.08 13.94
C MET A 388 1.06 8.00 13.75
N VAL A 389 1.69 9.07 13.24
CA VAL A 389 3.14 9.13 13.01
C VAL A 389 3.94 9.10 14.32
N SER A 390 3.42 9.74 15.38
CA SER A 390 4.06 9.70 16.71
C SER A 390 3.90 8.36 17.44
N GLY A 391 3.03 7.46 16.96
CA GLY A 391 2.71 6.21 17.65
C GLY A 391 1.84 6.40 18.90
N GLU A 392 1.12 7.52 19.01
CA GLU A 392 0.07 7.77 20.02
C GLU A 392 -1.29 7.23 19.58
N ASP A 393 -1.57 7.26 18.28
CA ASP A 393 -2.73 6.64 17.62
C ASP A 393 -2.28 5.37 16.90
N ARG A 394 -2.47 4.23 17.57
CA ARG A 394 -2.04 2.92 17.09
C ARG A 394 -3.28 2.11 16.69
N ARG A 395 -3.76 2.30 15.48
CA ARG A 395 -5.00 1.66 15.04
C ARG A 395 -4.78 0.15 14.80
N PRO A 396 -5.74 -0.72 15.11
CA PRO A 396 -5.58 -2.16 14.82
C PRO A 396 -5.57 -2.48 13.31
N GLU A 397 -6.17 -1.63 12.47
CA GLU A 397 -6.15 -1.74 11.01
C GLU A 397 -4.72 -1.70 10.47
N VAL A 398 -3.88 -0.89 11.11
CA VAL A 398 -2.47 -0.77 10.72
C VAL A 398 -1.74 -2.11 10.97
N ALA A 399 -2.25 -2.96 11.84
CA ALA A 399 -1.70 -4.28 12.11
C ALA A 399 -2.02 -5.31 11.01
N ARG A 400 -2.95 -5.05 10.08
CA ARG A 400 -3.29 -5.99 9.00
C ARG A 400 -2.08 -6.41 8.17
N GLY A 401 -1.18 -5.49 7.85
CA GLY A 401 0.06 -5.78 7.09
C GLY A 401 1.13 -6.49 7.92
N MET A 402 1.11 -6.36 9.25
CA MET A 402 2.13 -6.90 10.15
C MET A 402 2.12 -8.44 10.22
N PHE A 403 1.01 -9.09 9.85
CA PHE A 403 0.84 -10.55 10.03
C PHE A 403 0.57 -11.31 8.73
N VAL A 404 0.22 -10.63 7.63
CA VAL A 404 0.04 -11.27 6.31
C VAL A 404 1.37 -11.81 5.75
N GLU A 405 2.52 -11.26 6.14
CA GLU A 405 3.83 -11.75 5.69
C GLU A 405 4.25 -13.09 6.31
N ASN A 406 3.75 -13.45 7.50
CA ASN A 406 4.09 -14.74 8.10
C ASN A 406 3.49 -15.93 7.33
N LEU A 407 2.42 -15.74 6.54
CA LEU A 407 1.87 -16.82 5.70
C LEU A 407 2.63 -16.99 4.38
N LYS A 408 3.33 -15.97 3.89
CA LYS A 408 4.17 -16.06 2.68
C LYS A 408 5.61 -16.49 2.99
N ALA A 409 6.15 -16.11 4.14
CA ALA A 409 7.52 -16.43 4.53
C ALA A 409 7.74 -17.91 4.96
N ILE A 410 6.68 -18.63 5.35
CA ILE A 410 6.75 -20.07 5.68
C ILE A 410 7.07 -20.94 4.45
N GLY A 411 6.99 -20.40 3.22
CA GLY A 411 7.34 -21.13 2.00
C GLY A 411 8.82 -21.11 1.60
N HIS A 412 9.65 -20.19 2.15
CA HIS A 412 11.01 -19.96 1.64
C HIS A 412 12.09 -19.67 2.70
N TYR A 413 11.95 -20.22 3.91
CA TYR A 413 13.07 -20.26 4.85
C TYR A 413 13.66 -21.68 4.93
N ASN A 414 14.72 -21.92 4.16
CA ASN A 414 15.60 -23.09 4.33
C ASN A 414 16.80 -22.64 5.17
N PRO A 415 16.94 -23.04 6.44
CA PRO A 415 18.09 -22.68 7.25
C PRO A 415 19.26 -23.60 6.93
N HIS A 416 20.14 -23.13 6.04
CA HIS A 416 21.54 -23.55 5.97
C HIS A 416 22.45 -22.35 6.10
#